data_AF-A0A661M2R5-F1
#
_entry.id   AF-A0A661M2R5-F1
#
_cell.length_a   1.000
_cell.length_b   1.000
_cell.length_c   1.000
_cell.angle_alpha   90.00
_cell.angle_beta   90.00
_cell.angle_gamma   90.00
#
_symmetry.space_group_name_H-M   'P 1'
#
loop_
_entity.id
_entity.type
_entity.pdbx_description
1 polymer ?
#
loop_
_entity_poly.entity_id
_entity_poly.type
_entity_poly.pdbx_seq_one_letter_code
_entity_poly.pdbx_strand_id
1 'polypeptide(L)'
;MERKIEALNKKIQEFEEIVQDAVQVIELRDLSEDEAKREIEEYFKAHHGEVIDPARLQEELGIDIELACEICDELETEGKIKEA
;
A
#
# COMPACT_ATOMS: atom_id res chain seq x y z
N MET A 1 -30.69 -26.66 21.81
CA MET A 1 -30.17 -25.28 21.93
C MET A 1 -28.67 -25.26 21.65
N GLU A 2 -27.90 -26.17 22.25
CA GLU A 2 -26.44 -26.33 22.05
C GLU A 2 -25.99 -26.45 20.59
N ARG A 3 -26.62 -27.28 19.74
CA ARG A 3 -26.26 -27.39 18.31
C ARG A 3 -26.33 -26.07 17.53
N LYS A 4 -27.22 -25.15 17.93
CA LYS A 4 -27.32 -23.83 17.28
C LYS A 4 -26.19 -22.91 17.72
N ILE A 5 -25.77 -23.02 18.98
CA ILE A 5 -24.64 -22.26 19.53
C ILE A 5 -23.34 -22.72 18.87
N GLU A 6 -23.16 -24.04 18.71
CA GLU A 6 -21.99 -24.62 18.05
C GLU A 6 -21.90 -24.21 16.57
N ALA A 7 -23.01 -24.26 15.85
CA ALA A 7 -23.07 -23.80 14.45
C ALA A 7 -22.80 -22.29 14.32
N LEU A 8 -23.20 -21.49 15.33
CA LEU A 8 -22.95 -20.06 15.33
C LEU A 8 -21.47 -19.74 15.60
N ASN A 9 -20.85 -20.44 16.55
CA ASN A 9 -19.42 -20.29 16.85
C ASN A 9 -18.56 -20.63 15.64
N LYS A 10 -18.90 -21.70 14.90
CA LYS A 10 -18.19 -22.06 13.67
C LYS A 10 -18.24 -20.94 12.62
N LYS A 11 -19.42 -20.33 12.44
CA LYS A 11 -19.57 -19.20 11.50
C LYS A 11 -18.84 -17.94 11.95
N ILE A 12 -18.78 -17.69 13.25
CA ILE A 12 -18.01 -16.57 13.80
C ILE A 12 -16.52 -16.77 13.49
N GLN A 13 -16.00 -17.98 13.70
CA GLN A 13 -14.61 -18.30 13.41
C GLN A 13 -14.27 -18.17 11.91
N GLU A 14 -15.13 -18.68 11.03
CA GLU A 14 -14.98 -18.51 9.58
C GLU A 14 -15.00 -17.02 9.18
N PHE A 15 -15.81 -16.19 9.86
CA PHE A 15 -15.88 -14.76 9.60
C PHE A 15 -14.67 -14.01 10.15
N GLU A 16 -14.14 -14.39 11.31
CA GLU A 16 -12.92 -13.81 11.90
C GLU A 16 -11.70 -14.05 11.00
N GLU A 17 -11.56 -15.24 10.42
CA GLU A 17 -10.52 -15.56 9.45
C GLU A 17 -10.64 -14.69 8.19
N ILE A 18 -11.85 -14.51 7.65
CA ILE A 18 -12.09 -13.64 6.49
C ILE A 18 -11.74 -12.18 6.79
N VAL A 19 -12.12 -11.68 7.97
CA VAL A 19 -11.85 -10.29 8.35
C VAL A 19 -10.37 -10.04 8.56
N GLN A 20 -9.63 -11.01 9.12
CA GLN A 20 -8.17 -10.89 9.25
C GLN A 20 -7.47 -10.82 7.88
N ASP A 21 -7.88 -11.63 6.92
CA ASP A 21 -7.29 -11.62 5.58
C ASP A 21 -7.73 -10.41 4.74
N ALA A 22 -8.88 -9.81 5.05
CA ALA A 22 -9.43 -8.68 4.29
C ALA A 22 -8.90 -7.30 4.73
N VAL A 23 -8.23 -7.20 5.88
CA VAL A 23 -7.73 -5.93 6.42
C VAL A 23 -6.21 -5.90 6.30
N GLN A 24 -5.70 -5.40 5.17
CA GLN A 24 -4.29 -5.03 5.04
C GLN A 24 -4.05 -3.73 5.81
N VAL A 25 -3.31 -3.83 6.91
CA VAL A 25 -2.87 -2.65 7.66
C VAL A 25 -1.57 -2.16 7.04
N ILE A 26 -1.60 -0.97 6.45
CA ILE A 26 -0.40 -0.29 5.94
C ILE A 26 0.05 0.70 7.01
N GLU A 27 1.29 0.55 7.49
CA GLU A 27 1.91 1.53 8.40
C GLU A 27 2.53 2.66 7.59
N LEU A 28 1.97 3.87 7.72
CA LEU A 28 2.54 5.06 7.10
C LEU A 28 3.72 5.59 7.92
N ARG A 29 4.79 5.98 7.23
CA ARG A 29 6.00 6.55 7.79
C ARG A 29 5.91 8.07 7.76
N ASP A 30 6.36 8.70 8.84
CA ASP A 30 6.56 10.15 8.89
C ASP A 30 7.86 10.49 8.14
N LEU A 31 7.72 10.90 6.88
CA LEU A 31 8.81 11.20 5.97
C LEU A 31 8.73 12.65 5.53
N SER A 32 9.87 13.32 5.42
CA SER A 32 9.93 14.58 4.70
C SER A 32 9.74 14.35 3.20
N GLU A 33 9.28 15.39 2.50
CA GLU A 33 9.10 15.37 1.04
C GLU A 33 10.39 14.97 0.30
N ASP A 34 11.54 15.52 0.73
CA ASP A 34 12.86 15.19 0.16
C ASP A 34 13.24 13.71 0.35
N GLU A 35 12.89 13.12 1.51
CA GLU A 35 13.17 11.71 1.80
C GLU A 35 12.26 10.80 0.96
N ALA A 36 10.96 11.12 0.91
CA ALA A 36 10.01 10.40 0.08
C ALA A 36 10.40 10.45 -1.40
N LYS A 37 10.82 11.62 -1.91
CA LYS A 37 11.26 11.79 -3.30
C LYS A 37 12.47 10.94 -3.64
N ARG A 38 13.47 10.88 -2.74
CA ARG A 38 14.64 10.02 -2.91
C ARG A 38 14.26 8.54 -2.93
N GLU A 39 13.42 8.11 -1.98
CA GLU A 39 13.00 6.69 -1.89
C GLU A 39 12.17 6.27 -3.11
N ILE A 40 11.25 7.12 -3.58
CA ILE A 40 10.48 6.86 -4.80
C ILE A 40 11.41 6.75 -6.01
N GLU A 41 12.36 7.67 -6.20
CA GLU A 41 13.33 7.57 -7.28
C GLU A 41 14.15 6.26 -7.22
N GLU A 42 14.58 5.84 -6.04
CA GLU A 42 15.32 4.59 -5.84
C GLU A 42 14.45 3.37 -6.15
N TYR A 43 13.17 3.41 -5.76
CA TYR A 43 12.21 2.35 -6.04
C TYR A 43 11.96 2.18 -7.54
N PHE A 44 11.72 3.27 -8.27
CA PHE A 44 11.57 3.23 -9.73
C PHE A 44 12.85 2.74 -10.44
N LYS A 45 14.04 3.06 -9.91
CA LYS A 45 15.32 2.53 -10.44
C LYS A 45 15.46 1.03 -10.19
N ALA A 46 15.07 0.55 -9.01
CA ALA A 46 15.12 -0.86 -8.65
C ALA A 46 14.11 -1.71 -9.45
N HIS A 47 12.96 -1.13 -9.78
CA HIS A 47 11.86 -1.76 -10.52
C HIS A 47 11.75 -1.27 -11.97
N HIS A 48 12.90 -0.99 -12.59
CA HIS A 48 12.93 -0.43 -13.94
C HIS A 48 12.21 -1.32 -14.97
N GLY A 49 11.23 -0.75 -15.66
CA GLY A 49 10.42 -1.43 -16.66
C GLY A 49 9.11 -2.03 -16.12
N GLU A 50 8.87 -1.93 -14.81
CA GLU A 50 7.58 -2.23 -14.22
C GLU A 50 6.65 -1.00 -14.26
N VAL A 51 5.35 -1.28 -14.28
CA VAL A 51 4.30 -0.31 -14.04
C VAL A 51 4.16 -0.16 -12.52
N ILE A 52 4.37 1.05 -12.01
CA ILE A 52 4.31 1.38 -10.59
C ILE A 52 3.30 2.50 -10.42
N ASP A 53 2.25 2.23 -9.66
CA ASP A 53 1.25 3.23 -9.29
C ASP A 53 1.54 3.78 -7.86
N PRO A 54 0.95 4.92 -7.49
CA PRO A 54 1.13 5.48 -6.15
C PRO A 54 0.65 4.55 -5.01
N ALA A 55 -0.33 3.68 -5.26
CA ALA A 55 -0.82 2.73 -4.26
C ALA A 55 0.26 1.70 -3.89
N ARG A 56 1.02 1.21 -4.87
CA ARG A 56 2.18 0.34 -4.64
C ARG A 56 3.27 1.03 -3.83
N LEU A 57 3.50 2.33 -4.03
CA LEU A 57 4.46 3.10 -3.22
C LEU A 57 3.97 3.24 -1.77
N GLN A 58 2.67 3.43 -1.56
CA GLN A 58 2.08 3.42 -0.23
C GLN A 58 2.26 2.05 0.46
N GLU A 59 1.95 0.96 -0.24
CA GLU A 59 2.05 -0.40 0.29
C GLU A 59 3.51 -0.81 0.61
N GLU A 60 4.44 -0.50 -0.28
CA GLU A 60 5.82 -1.01 -0.21
C GLU A 60 6.78 -0.07 0.53
N LEU A 61 6.55 1.26 0.45
CA LEU A 61 7.42 2.25 1.08
C LEU A 61 6.80 2.89 2.33
N GLY A 62 5.51 2.68 2.57
CA GLY A 62 4.77 3.32 3.67
C GLY A 62 4.62 4.83 3.48
N ILE A 63 4.62 5.30 2.23
CA ILE A 63 4.46 6.74 1.90
C ILE A 63 2.97 7.07 1.87
N ASP A 64 2.60 8.24 2.39
CA ASP A 64 1.22 8.73 2.27
C ASP A 64 0.79 8.82 0.80
N ILE A 65 -0.45 8.43 0.48
CA ILE A 65 -0.90 8.32 -0.91
C ILE A 65 -0.94 9.67 -1.62
N GLU A 66 -1.29 10.75 -0.91
CA GLU A 66 -1.32 12.10 -1.50
C GLU A 66 0.11 12.54 -1.81
N LEU A 67 1.03 12.34 -0.87
CA LEU A 67 2.45 12.64 -1.06
C LEU A 67 3.08 11.82 -2.19
N ALA A 68 2.72 10.54 -2.31
CA ALA A 68 3.20 9.67 -3.39
C ALA A 68 2.72 10.16 -4.76
N CYS A 69 1.45 10.56 -4.89
CA CYS A 69 0.92 11.16 -6.12
C CYS A 69 1.65 12.45 -6.50
N GLU A 70 1.79 13.39 -5.55
CA GLU A 70 2.45 14.69 -5.78
C GLU A 70 3.90 14.52 -6.26
N ILE A 71 4.64 13.62 -5.62
CA ILE A 71 6.04 13.33 -5.99
C ILE A 71 6.11 12.63 -7.35
N CYS A 72 5.20 11.71 -7.66
CA CYS A 72 5.14 11.06 -8.97
C CYS A 72 4.90 12.08 -10.10
N ASP A 73 3.93 12.98 -9.93
CA ASP A 73 3.65 14.07 -10.88
C ASP A 73 4.89 14.95 -11.11
N GLU A 74 5.61 15.28 -10.04
CA GLU A 74 6.82 16.09 -10.10
C GLU A 74 7.96 15.34 -10.84
N LEU A 75 8.22 14.10 -10.47
CA LEU A 75 9.27 13.28 -11.08
C LEU A 75 8.98 12.94 -12.55
N GLU A 76 7.71 12.78 -12.92
CA GLU A 76 7.32 12.61 -14.33
C GLU A 76 7.54 13.90 -15.12
N THR A 77 7.18 15.06 -14.54
CA THR A 77 7.43 16.37 -15.15
C THR A 77 8.93 16.63 -15.34
N GLU A 78 9.77 16.16 -14.41
CA GLU A 78 11.24 16.18 -14.52
C GLU A 78 11.80 15.15 -15.52
N GLY A 79 10.97 14.23 -16.02
CA GLY A 79 11.37 13.15 -16.93
C GLY A 79 12.20 12.05 -16.27
N LYS A 80 12.14 11.93 -14.94
CA LYS A 80 12.89 10.94 -14.15
C LYS A 80 12.18 9.60 -14.03
N ILE A 81 10.84 9.61 -14.04
CA ILE A 81 10.01 8.41 -14.03
C ILE A 81 9.03 8.46 -15.21
N LYS A 82 8.35 7.33 -15.44
CA LYS A 82 7.14 7.27 -16.24
C LYS A 82 6.08 6.58 -15.42
N GLU A 83 4.99 7.30 -15.15
CA GLU A 83 3.76 6.73 -14.65
C GLU A 83 3.14 5.83 -15.74
N ALA A 84 2.30 4.88 -15.34
CA ALA A 84 1.65 3.91 -16.22
C ALA A 84 0.19 4.24 -16.51
#